data_AF-A0A3D1VP76-F1
#
_entry.id   AF-A0A3D1VP76-F1
#
_cell.length_a   1.000
_cell.length_b   1.000
_cell.length_c   1.000
_cell.angle_alpha   90.00
_cell.angle_beta   90.00
_cell.angle_gamma   90.00
#
_symmetry.space_group_name_H-M   'P 1'
#
loop_
_entity.id
_entity.type
_entity.pdbx_description
1 polymer ?
#
loop_
_entity_poly.entity_id
_entity_poly.type
_entity_poly.pdbx_seq_one_letter_code
_entity_poly.pdbx_strand_id
1 'polypeptide(L)' 'MERVILHSDLNNFYASVECLHNPSLQNRPVVVAGNPAFRHGIVLAKNEWA' A
#
# COMPACT_ATOMS: atom_id res chain seq x y z
N MET A 1 -23.53 4.10 29.85
CA MET A 1 -22.24 4.29 29.15
C MET A 1 -22.53 4.56 27.69
N GLU A 2 -21.88 5.55 27.09
CA GLU A 2 -21.91 5.73 25.65
C GLU A 2 -21.11 4.62 24.95
N ARG A 3 -21.50 4.29 23.71
CA ARG A 3 -20.80 3.29 22.90
C ARG A 3 -19.54 3.93 22.32
N VAL A 4 -18.39 3.30 22.54
CA VAL A 4 -17.13 3.67 21.91
C VAL A 4 -16.90 2.73 20.72
N ILE A 5 -16.70 3.29 19.53
CA ILE A 5 -16.41 2.54 18.30
C ILE A 5 -15.03 2.99 17.80
N LEU A 6 -14.11 2.03 17.65
CA LEU A 6 -12.79 2.26 17.08
C LEU A 6 -12.79 1.90 15.60
N HIS A 7 -12.26 2.80 14.77
CA HIS A 7 -11.90 2.53 13.39
C HIS A 7 -10.38 2.36 13.29
N SER A 8 -9.92 1.36 12.54
CA SER A 8 -8.51 1.07 12.32
C SER A 8 -8.28 0.72 10.86
N ASP A 9 -7.29 1.38 10.26
CA ASP A 9 -6.89 1.21 8.87
C ASP A 9 -5.36 1.15 8.78
N LEU A 10 -4.85 0.50 7.73
CA LEU A 10 -3.41 0.31 7.53
C LEU A 10 -2.87 1.29 6.48
N ASN A 11 -1.84 2.04 6.89
CA ASN A 11 -1.15 2.96 5.98
C ASN A 11 -0.59 2.20 4.77
N ASN A 12 -1.05 2.59 3.58
CA ASN A 12 -0.46 2.22 2.30
C ASN A 12 -0.35 0.71 2.12
N PHE A 13 -1.35 -0.03 2.61
CA PHE A 13 -1.26 -1.45 2.96
C PHE A 13 -0.45 -2.30 1.96
N TYR A 14 -0.84 -2.34 0.69
CA TYR A 14 -0.16 -3.18 -0.31
C TYR A 14 1.30 -2.78 -0.52
N ALA A 15 1.61 -1.48 -0.56
CA ALA A 15 2.99 -1.03 -0.70
C ALA A 15 3.83 -1.32 0.56
N SER A 16 3.23 -1.21 1.75
CA SER A 16 3.88 -1.56 3.02
C SER A 16 4.20 -3.04 3.12
N VAL A 17 3.30 -3.91 2.66
CA VAL A 17 3.51 -5.37 2.60
C VAL A 17 4.65 -5.73 1.65
N GLU A 18 4.69 -5.15 0.45
CA GLU A 18 5.78 -5.39 -0.51
C GLU A 18 7.13 -4.91 0.01
N CYS A 19 7.19 -3.74 0.67
CA CYS A 19 8.44 -3.23 1.27
C CYS A 19 8.92 -4.08 2.46
N LEU A 20 8.00 -4.73 3.18
CA LEU A 20 8.32 -5.67 4.25
C LEU A 20 8.91 -6.97 3.68
N HIS A 21 8.26 -7.58 2.68
CA HIS A 21 8.70 -8.84 2.08
C HIS A 21 9.93 -8.69 1.19
N ASN A 22 10.12 -7.53 0.57
CA ASN A 22 11.28 -7.22 -0.26
C ASN A 22 12.04 -6.01 0.30
N PRO A 23 13.00 -6.23 1.23
CA PRO A 23 13.77 -5.15 1.84
C PRO A 23 14.53 -4.26 0.86
N SER A 24 14.82 -4.74 -0.37
CA SER A 24 15.47 -3.92 -1.41
C SER A 24 14.61 -2.74 -1.90
N LEU A 25 13.31 -2.77 -1.61
CA LEU A 25 12.36 -1.69 -1.91
C LEU A 25 12.30 -0.63 -0.81
N GLN A 26 12.92 -0.87 0.35
CA GLN A 26 12.93 0.11 1.44
C GLN A 26 13.64 1.41 1.00
N ASN A 27 13.10 2.54 1.47
CA ASN A 27 13.60 3.88 1.16
C ASN A 27 13.64 4.21 -0.35
N ARG A 28 12.80 3.56 -1.15
CA ARG A 28 12.61 3.85 -2.58
C ARG A 28 11.16 4.24 -2.84
N PRO A 29 10.87 5.10 -3.83
CA PRO A 29 9.52 5.27 -4.33
C PRO A 29 8.96 3.93 -4.84
N VAL A 30 7.83 3.49 -4.29
CA VAL A 30 7.18 2.22 -4.66
C VAL A 30 5.71 2.45 -5.00
N VAL A 31 5.28 1.85 -6.11
CA VAL A 31 3.89 1.81 -6.57
C VAL A 31 3.47 0.36 -6.77
N VAL A 32 2.31 -0.01 -6.23
CA VAL A 32 1.62 -1.27 -6.50
C VAL A 32 0.53 -0.99 -7.55
N ALA A 33 0.60 -1.72 -8.65
CA ALA A 33 -0.37 -1.63 -9.75
C ALA A 33 -1.03 -3.00 -10.01
N GLY A 34 -2.15 -2.97 -10.73
CA GLY A 34 -2.84 -4.19 -11.14
C GLY A 34 -2.03 -5.04 -12.12
N ASN A 35 -2.58 -6.22 -12.45
CA ASN A 35 -1.97 -7.17 -13.38
C ASN A 35 -1.57 -6.47 -14.70
N PRO A 36 -0.30 -6.58 -15.15
CA PRO A 36 0.17 -5.96 -16.38
C PRO A 36 -0.66 -6.20 -17.64
N ALA A 37 -1.23 -7.39 -17.79
CA ALA A 37 -2.02 -7.77 -18.96
C ALA A 37 -3.42 -7.13 -18.97
N PHE A 38 -3.93 -6.73 -17.79
CA PHE A 38 -5.31 -6.25 -17.63
C PHE A 38 -5.42 -4.82 -17.09
N ARG A 39 -4.30 -4.20 -16.69
CA ARG A 39 -4.33 -2.86 -16.10
C ARG A 39 -4.58 -1.81 -17.18
N HIS A 40 -5.46 -0.86 -16.85
CA HIS A 40 -5.77 0.30 -17.69
C HIS A 40 -5.06 1.56 -17.19
N GLY A 41 -3.87 1.41 -16.59
CA GLY A 41 -3.04 2.52 -16.11
C GLY A 41 -3.36 3.06 -14.71
N ILE A 42 -4.07 2.31 -13.86
CA ILE A 42 -4.44 2.73 -12.50
C ILE A 42 -3.45 2.19 -11.46
N VAL A 43 -3.05 3.06 -10.52
CA VAL A 43 -2.28 2.72 -9.31
C VAL A 43 -3.21 2.26 -8.20
N LEU A 44 -2.87 1.16 -7.53
CA LEU A 44 -3.65 0.59 -6.42
C LEU A 44 -3.18 1.08 -5.06
N ALA A 45 -1.87 1.22 -4.88
CA ALA A 45 -1.26 1.78 -3.67
C ALA A 45 0.12 2.34 -4.01
N LYS A 46 0.62 3.23 -3.16
CA LYS A 46 1.99 3.76 -3.19
C LYS A 46 2.55 3.77 -1.79
N ASN A 47 3.87 3.72 -1.59
CA ASN A 47 4.44 4.04 -0.28
C ASN A 47 4.55 5.56 -0.07
N GLU A 48 5.10 5.98 1.07
CA GLU A 48 5.27 7.40 1.40
C GLU A 48 6.35 8.11 0.56
N TRP A 49 7.21 7.36 -0.12
CA TRP A 49 8.31 7.91 -0.93
C TRP A 49 7.92 8.21 -2.38
N ALA A 50 6.79 7.68 -2.85
CA ALA A 50 6.26 7.85 -4.21
C ALA A 50 5.11 8.86 -4.26
#